data_AF-A0A838IDM1-F1
#
_entry.id   AF-A0A838IDM1-F1
#
_cell.length_a   1.000
_cell.length_b   1.000
_cell.length_c   1.000
_cell.angle_alpha   90.00
_cell.angle_beta   90.00
_cell.angle_gamma   90.00
#
_symmetry.space_group_name_H-M   'P 1'
#
loop_
_entity.id
_entity.type
_entity.pdbx_description
1 polymer ?
#
loop_
_entity_poly.entity_id
_entity_poly.type
_entity_poly.pdbx_seq_one_letter_code
_entity_poly.pdbx_strand_id
1 'polypeptide(L)'
;MGMPAVSTVLIESKTAYNRATPADDAAGLFAAEIVASVAGLHSDAIEIDSDLRALGLVPCTMDDPPSADGQCVSQDILANLGGGGPSPAALVIPDTIKINRTADSGFPNGRRLADPVIDVTLAILLLDMGAVTEGGDPQTPFIFTPGGAVGPLNPPANDVGDGSFPDEFPFLHPPHE
;
A
#
# COMPACT_ATOMS: atom_id res chain seq x y z
N MET A 1 -11.64 4.77 -9.12
CA MET A 1 -11.47 3.58 -8.26
C MET A 1 -10.52 2.59 -8.92
N GLY A 2 -9.28 3.00 -9.15
CA GLY A 2 -8.18 2.15 -9.60
C GLY A 2 -7.51 1.39 -8.45
N MET A 3 -7.54 1.94 -7.24
CA MET A 3 -6.95 1.35 -6.03
C MET A 3 -7.97 1.29 -4.88
N PRO A 4 -8.65 0.14 -4.69
CA PRO A 4 -9.65 -0.03 -3.63
C PRO A 4 -9.14 0.23 -2.21
N ALA A 5 -7.86 -0.04 -1.93
CA ALA A 5 -7.26 0.19 -0.62
C ALA A 5 -7.29 1.67 -0.21
N VAL A 6 -6.98 2.58 -1.14
CA VAL A 6 -7.03 4.05 -0.92
C VAL A 6 -8.44 4.47 -0.52
N SER A 7 -9.42 4.06 -1.32
CA SER A 7 -10.83 4.37 -1.03
C SER A 7 -11.33 3.77 0.28
N THR A 8 -10.69 2.72 0.80
CA THR A 8 -11.15 2.00 2.00
C THR A 8 -10.52 2.60 3.26
N VAL A 9 -9.25 2.97 3.20
CA VAL A 9 -8.46 3.39 4.37
C VAL A 9 -8.21 4.90 4.42
N LEU A 10 -7.96 5.55 3.28
CA LEU A 10 -7.43 6.92 3.21
C LEU A 10 -8.47 7.98 2.82
N ILE A 11 -9.72 7.58 2.64
CA ILE A 11 -10.81 8.48 2.26
C ILE A 11 -11.91 8.39 3.30
N GLU A 12 -12.23 9.48 3.97
CA GLU A 12 -13.41 9.62 4.83
C GLU A 12 -14.67 9.97 4.01
N SER A 13 -14.52 10.79 2.97
CA SER A 13 -15.61 11.32 2.14
C SER A 13 -16.10 10.33 1.07
N LYS A 14 -16.34 9.06 1.46
CA LYS A 14 -16.60 7.91 0.57
C LYS A 14 -17.59 8.20 -0.57
N THR A 15 -18.74 8.81 -0.26
CA THR A 15 -19.79 9.09 -1.25
C THR A 15 -19.34 10.13 -2.29
N ALA A 16 -18.59 11.15 -1.88
CA ALA A 16 -18.08 12.15 -2.80
C ALA A 16 -17.00 11.55 -3.70
N TYR A 17 -16.04 10.83 -3.10
CA TYR A 17 -14.98 10.13 -3.81
C TYR A 17 -15.53 9.15 -4.86
N ASN A 18 -16.50 8.30 -4.47
CA ASN A 18 -17.12 7.33 -5.39
C ASN A 18 -17.97 7.96 -6.51
N ARG A 19 -18.34 9.24 -6.40
CA ARG A 19 -19.10 9.97 -7.43
C ARG A 19 -18.23 10.83 -8.33
N ALA A 20 -16.96 11.03 -7.97
CA ALA A 20 -16.02 11.85 -8.71
C ALA A 20 -15.56 11.17 -10.01
N THR A 21 -14.93 11.95 -10.88
CA THR A 21 -14.38 11.47 -12.15
C THR A 21 -12.86 11.35 -12.08
N PRO A 22 -12.22 10.57 -12.98
CA PRO A 22 -10.76 10.55 -13.09
C PRO A 22 -10.13 11.93 -13.33
N ALA A 23 -10.88 12.88 -13.91
CA ALA A 23 -10.41 14.25 -14.11
C ALA A 23 -10.38 15.02 -12.78
N ASP A 24 -11.33 14.77 -11.88
CA ASP A 24 -11.35 15.34 -10.53
C ASP A 24 -10.19 14.77 -9.68
N ASP A 25 -9.90 13.48 -9.84
CA ASP A 25 -8.73 12.85 -9.22
C ASP A 25 -7.43 13.49 -9.73
N ALA A 26 -7.29 13.65 -11.05
CA ALA A 26 -6.13 14.30 -11.67
C ALA A 26 -5.99 15.77 -11.25
N ALA A 27 -7.10 16.45 -10.93
CA ALA A 27 -7.11 17.80 -10.38
C ALA A 27 -6.79 17.85 -8.87
N GLY A 28 -6.59 16.69 -8.23
CA GLY A 28 -6.23 16.59 -6.82
C GLY A 28 -7.38 16.85 -5.86
N LEU A 29 -8.64 16.68 -6.28
CA LEU A 29 -9.83 17.01 -5.47
C LEU A 29 -9.79 16.37 -4.07
N PHE A 30 -9.25 15.16 -3.95
CA PHE A 30 -9.12 14.41 -2.69
C PHE A 30 -7.68 14.27 -2.20
N ALA A 31 -6.71 14.92 -2.85
CA ALA A 31 -5.30 14.78 -2.49
C ALA A 31 -5.04 15.24 -1.06
N ALA A 32 -5.62 16.36 -0.65
CA ALA A 32 -5.47 16.89 0.71
C ALA A 32 -6.04 15.93 1.78
N GLU A 33 -7.16 15.27 1.47
CA GLU A 33 -7.77 14.28 2.36
C GLU A 33 -6.87 13.04 2.51
N ILE A 34 -6.36 12.51 1.39
CA ILE A 34 -5.43 11.38 1.38
C ILE A 34 -4.16 11.72 2.18
N VAL A 35 -3.55 12.88 1.92
CA VAL A 35 -2.35 13.35 2.63
C VAL A 35 -2.62 13.49 4.13
N ALA A 36 -3.77 14.04 4.51
CA ALA A 36 -4.16 14.15 5.91
C ALA A 36 -4.34 12.78 6.59
N SER A 37 -4.96 11.81 5.91
CA SER A 37 -5.08 10.44 6.43
C SER A 37 -3.72 9.77 6.59
N VAL A 38 -2.80 9.91 5.63
CA VAL A 38 -1.43 9.37 5.76
C VAL A 38 -0.70 10.05 6.93
N ALA A 39 -0.80 11.37 7.08
CA ALA A 39 -0.24 12.07 8.23
C ALA A 39 -0.84 11.60 9.56
N GLY A 40 -2.13 11.27 9.59
CA GLY A 40 -2.77 10.66 10.75
C GLY A 40 -2.12 9.32 11.15
N LEU A 41 -1.80 8.46 10.18
CA LEU A 41 -1.11 7.18 10.43
C LEU A 41 0.28 7.37 11.06
N HIS A 42 0.99 8.43 10.68
CA HIS A 42 2.32 8.79 11.18
C HIS A 42 2.29 9.69 12.42
N SER A 43 1.10 9.97 12.97
CA SER A 43 1.00 10.83 14.14
C SER A 43 1.37 10.11 15.43
N ASP A 44 1.92 10.86 16.38
CA ASP A 44 2.20 10.37 17.74
C ASP A 44 0.93 9.87 18.47
N ALA A 45 -0.27 10.17 17.96
CA ALA A 45 -1.51 9.66 18.55
C ALA A 45 -1.75 8.15 18.27
N ILE A 46 -1.17 7.62 17.19
CA ILE A 46 -1.34 6.20 16.78
C ILE A 46 -0.09 5.37 17.12
N GLU A 47 1.07 6.02 17.34
CA GLU A 47 2.34 5.39 17.78
C GLU A 47 2.90 4.30 16.82
N ILE A 48 2.37 4.20 15.59
CA ILE A 48 2.85 3.25 14.57
C ILE A 48 4.34 3.47 14.28
N ASP A 49 4.78 4.72 14.19
CA ASP A 49 6.18 5.03 13.92
C ASP A 49 7.11 4.54 15.03
N SER A 50 6.67 4.59 16.28
CA SER A 50 7.41 4.04 17.41
C SER A 50 7.49 2.51 17.32
N ASP A 51 6.38 1.85 17.00
CA ASP A 51 6.34 0.39 16.84
C ASP A 51 7.23 -0.10 15.69
N LEU A 52 7.21 0.60 14.56
CA LEU A 52 8.08 0.29 13.41
C LEU A 52 9.56 0.47 13.76
N ARG A 53 9.91 1.53 14.51
CA ARG A 53 11.29 1.74 14.99
C ARG A 53 11.71 0.64 15.97
N ALA A 54 10.80 0.17 16.82
CA ALA A 54 11.07 -0.95 17.72
C ALA A 54 11.34 -2.28 16.97
N LEU A 55 10.85 -2.40 15.73
CA LEU A 55 11.18 -3.50 14.81
C LEU A 55 12.47 -3.27 14.00
N GLY A 56 13.21 -2.19 14.27
CA GLY A 56 14.44 -1.85 13.55
C GLY A 56 14.18 -1.29 12.14
N LEU A 57 12.95 -0.82 11.88
CA LEU A 57 12.57 -0.19 10.61
C LEU A 57 12.64 1.33 10.72
N VAL A 58 12.73 1.98 9.58
CA VAL A 58 12.77 3.43 9.41
C VAL A 58 11.45 3.88 8.77
N PRO A 59 10.55 4.50 9.56
CA PRO A 59 9.35 5.11 9.02
C PRO A 59 9.71 6.25 8.06
N CYS A 60 8.89 6.44 7.03
CA CYS A 60 8.94 7.68 6.25
C CYS A 60 8.36 8.84 7.08
N THR A 61 8.63 10.07 6.65
CA THR A 61 8.15 11.26 7.36
C THR A 61 7.11 12.03 6.56
N MET A 62 6.25 12.74 7.27
CA MET A 62 5.35 13.76 6.74
C MET A 62 5.84 15.14 7.17
N ASP A 63 5.61 16.17 6.35
CA ASP A 63 5.89 17.54 6.74
C ASP A 63 4.97 17.98 7.89
N ASP A 64 5.40 18.97 8.70
CA ASP A 64 4.55 19.66 9.69
C ASP A 64 4.46 21.16 9.35
N PRO A 65 3.31 21.65 8.84
CA PRO A 65 2.06 20.92 8.59
C PRO A 65 2.16 19.98 7.37
N PRO A 66 1.32 18.92 7.29
CA PRO A 66 1.34 17.95 6.20
C PRO A 66 1.14 18.58 4.83
N SER A 67 2.04 18.24 3.91
CA SER A 67 2.02 18.67 2.52
C SER A 67 2.10 17.47 1.56
N ALA A 68 1.83 17.69 0.27
CA ALA A 68 2.00 16.66 -0.75
C ALA A 68 3.49 16.33 -1.06
N ASP A 69 4.42 17.12 -0.52
CA ASP A 69 5.85 16.97 -0.73
C ASP A 69 6.53 16.08 0.34
N GLY A 70 5.82 15.73 1.42
CA GLY A 70 6.33 14.88 2.50
C GLY A 70 6.85 13.53 1.98
N GLN A 71 7.89 12.99 2.62
CA GLN A 71 8.61 11.82 2.14
C GLN A 71 7.70 10.62 1.88
N CYS A 72 6.73 10.33 2.76
CA CYS A 72 5.80 9.23 2.55
C CYS A 72 4.97 9.34 1.26
N VAL A 73 4.82 10.55 0.71
CA VAL A 73 4.01 10.85 -0.48
C VAL A 73 4.88 11.02 -1.73
N SER A 74 6.08 11.59 -1.58
CA SER A 74 6.95 12.02 -2.68
C SER A 74 8.16 11.12 -2.95
N GLN A 75 8.47 10.16 -2.05
CA GLN A 75 9.61 9.25 -2.20
C GLN A 75 9.56 8.39 -3.47
N ASP A 76 10.73 7.97 -3.96
CA ASP A 76 10.83 6.93 -4.99
C ASP A 76 10.64 5.56 -4.36
N ILE A 77 9.56 4.85 -4.70
CA ILE A 77 9.26 3.53 -4.11
C ILE A 77 10.29 2.45 -4.45
N LEU A 78 11.13 2.68 -5.46
CA LEU A 78 12.20 1.78 -5.90
C LEU A 78 13.59 2.32 -5.54
N ALA A 79 13.72 3.28 -4.62
CA ALA A 79 15.00 3.89 -4.27
C ALA A 79 16.09 2.84 -3.93
N ASN A 80 15.76 1.84 -3.13
CA ASN A 80 16.66 0.71 -2.80
C ASN A 80 16.72 -0.42 -3.86
N LEU A 81 15.98 -0.29 -4.96
CA LEU A 81 15.92 -1.27 -6.06
C LEU A 81 16.51 -0.71 -7.38
N GLY A 82 17.38 0.28 -7.29
CA GLY A 82 18.03 0.93 -8.45
C GLY A 82 17.41 2.27 -8.84
N GLY A 83 16.36 2.71 -8.14
CA GLY A 83 15.71 4.00 -8.32
C GLY A 83 14.97 4.18 -9.64
N GLY A 84 14.45 5.39 -9.85
CA GLY A 84 13.66 5.76 -11.01
C GLY A 84 12.22 5.24 -10.98
N GLY A 85 11.73 4.82 -9.82
CA GLY A 85 10.35 4.39 -9.62
C GLY A 85 9.37 5.57 -9.50
N PRO A 86 8.05 5.30 -9.58
CA PRO A 86 7.04 6.32 -9.30
C PRO A 86 7.00 6.63 -7.80
N SER A 87 6.46 7.79 -7.46
CA SER A 87 6.10 8.09 -6.07
C SER A 87 4.77 7.46 -5.66
N PRO A 88 4.51 7.30 -4.35
CA PRO A 88 3.20 6.88 -3.85
C PRO A 88 2.05 7.74 -4.40
N ALA A 89 2.22 9.06 -4.44
CA ALA A 89 1.23 9.96 -5.04
C ALA A 89 0.97 9.65 -6.52
N ALA A 90 2.02 9.38 -7.31
CA ALA A 90 1.88 9.08 -8.73
C ALA A 90 1.22 7.72 -9.03
N LEU A 91 1.16 6.83 -8.03
CA LEU A 91 0.39 5.58 -8.11
C LEU A 91 -1.10 5.80 -7.85
N VAL A 92 -1.43 6.72 -6.95
CA VAL A 92 -2.80 6.98 -6.50
C VAL A 92 -3.51 8.02 -7.37
N ILE A 93 -2.77 9.00 -7.91
CA ILE A 93 -3.34 10.17 -8.57
C ILE A 93 -2.85 10.22 -10.04
N PRO A 94 -3.76 10.16 -11.03
CA PRO A 94 -5.20 9.90 -10.91
C PRO A 94 -5.52 8.42 -10.64
N ASP A 95 -6.59 8.17 -9.89
CA ASP A 95 -7.00 6.83 -9.44
C ASP A 95 -7.67 6.01 -10.57
N THR A 96 -6.85 5.55 -11.50
CA THR A 96 -7.25 4.93 -12.76
C THR A 96 -6.70 3.51 -12.91
N ILE A 97 -7.53 2.60 -13.43
CA ILE A 97 -7.08 1.27 -13.85
C ILE A 97 -6.40 1.41 -15.21
N LYS A 98 -5.09 1.14 -15.27
CA LYS A 98 -4.33 1.10 -16.51
C LYS A 98 -4.32 -0.33 -17.06
N ILE A 99 -4.92 -0.54 -18.23
CA ILE A 99 -5.00 -1.86 -18.86
C ILE A 99 -3.94 -1.97 -19.96
N ASN A 100 -2.99 -2.89 -19.79
CA ASN A 100 -2.05 -3.26 -20.84
C ASN A 100 -2.59 -4.44 -21.65
N ARG A 101 -3.05 -4.18 -22.88
CA ARG A 101 -3.61 -5.20 -23.78
C ARG A 101 -2.57 -6.03 -24.54
N THR A 102 -1.28 -5.70 -24.41
CA THR A 102 -0.19 -6.46 -25.04
C THR A 102 0.45 -7.47 -24.09
N ALA A 103 0.04 -7.50 -22.82
CA ALA A 103 0.46 -8.49 -21.85
C ALA A 103 -0.40 -9.76 -21.96
N ASP A 104 0.13 -10.89 -21.49
CA ASP A 104 -0.61 -12.15 -21.42
C ASP A 104 -1.90 -12.01 -20.59
N SER A 105 -2.91 -12.82 -20.92
CA SER A 105 -4.19 -12.81 -20.21
C SER A 105 -4.02 -13.25 -18.75
N GLY A 106 -4.52 -12.42 -17.82
CA GLY A 106 -4.59 -12.70 -16.39
C GLY A 106 -5.71 -11.87 -15.77
N PHE A 107 -5.88 -11.93 -14.44
CA PHE A 107 -6.73 -10.95 -13.75
C PHE A 107 -6.30 -9.53 -14.17
N PRO A 108 -7.21 -8.54 -14.26
CA PRO A 108 -6.83 -7.17 -14.58
C PRO A 108 -5.71 -6.59 -13.69
N ASN A 109 -5.52 -7.18 -12.49
CA ASN A 109 -4.38 -6.94 -11.61
C ASN A 109 -3.45 -8.17 -11.42
N GLY A 110 -3.78 -9.32 -12.02
CA GLY A 110 -2.97 -10.55 -11.98
C GLY A 110 -2.99 -11.30 -10.65
N ARG A 111 -3.80 -10.86 -9.66
CA ARG A 111 -3.56 -11.23 -8.26
C ARG A 111 -4.37 -12.40 -7.72
N ARG A 112 -3.71 -13.25 -6.94
CA ARG A 112 -4.29 -14.36 -6.15
C ARG A 112 -4.56 -13.89 -4.71
N LEU A 113 -5.38 -14.65 -3.97
CA LEU A 113 -5.67 -14.38 -2.56
C LEU A 113 -4.42 -14.34 -1.67
N ALA A 114 -3.40 -15.14 -2.02
CA ALA A 114 -2.13 -15.18 -1.29
C ALA A 114 -1.17 -14.04 -1.68
N ASP A 115 -1.49 -13.22 -2.68
CA ASP A 115 -0.58 -12.17 -3.11
C ASP A 115 -0.54 -11.04 -2.08
N PRO A 116 0.65 -10.62 -1.61
CA PRO A 116 0.79 -9.71 -0.48
C PRO A 116 0.60 -8.24 -0.89
N VAL A 117 -0.57 -7.90 -1.46
CA VAL A 117 -0.89 -6.54 -1.91
C VAL A 117 -0.82 -5.55 -0.78
N ILE A 118 -1.48 -5.90 0.33
CA ILE A 118 -1.63 -5.01 1.46
C ILE A 118 -0.28 -4.82 2.13
N ASP A 119 0.52 -5.87 2.29
CA ASP A 119 1.87 -5.80 2.83
C ASP A 119 2.75 -4.83 2.03
N VAL A 120 2.71 -4.92 0.69
CA VAL A 120 3.45 -4.00 -0.19
C VAL A 120 2.93 -2.58 -0.07
N THR A 121 1.60 -2.40 -0.02
CA THR A 121 0.99 -1.08 0.12
C THR A 121 1.33 -0.44 1.46
N LEU A 122 1.30 -1.22 2.54
CA LEU A 122 1.60 -0.79 3.89
C LEU A 122 3.09 -0.44 4.02
N ALA A 123 3.98 -1.24 3.43
CA ALA A 123 5.40 -0.91 3.38
C ALA A 123 5.62 0.45 2.71
N ILE A 124 5.01 0.69 1.55
CA ILE A 124 5.16 1.96 0.82
C ILE A 124 4.58 3.15 1.61
N LEU A 125 3.46 2.96 2.30
CA LEU A 125 2.81 4.03 3.05
C LEU A 125 3.55 4.38 4.33
N LEU A 126 4.18 3.40 5.00
CA LEU A 126 4.74 3.58 6.33
C LEU A 126 6.26 3.75 6.36
N LEU A 127 6.99 3.23 5.38
CA LEU A 127 8.44 3.11 5.46
C LEU A 127 9.16 4.02 4.47
N ASP A 128 10.36 4.44 4.86
CA ASP A 128 11.31 5.10 3.97
C ASP A 128 11.95 4.07 3.01
N MET A 129 11.60 4.15 1.73
CA MET A 129 12.07 3.26 0.67
C MET A 129 13.53 3.49 0.26
N GLY A 130 14.17 4.55 0.75
CA GLY A 130 15.61 4.83 0.59
C GLY A 130 16.43 4.49 1.82
N ALA A 131 15.81 4.08 2.92
CA ALA A 131 16.49 3.74 4.17
C ALA A 131 17.00 2.29 4.20
N VAL A 132 17.90 2.02 5.13
CA VAL A 132 18.30 0.66 5.52
C VAL A 132 17.76 0.36 6.91
N THR A 133 17.38 -0.88 7.17
CA THR A 133 16.98 -1.34 8.50
C THR A 133 18.15 -1.26 9.47
N GLU A 134 17.89 -1.34 10.78
CA GLU A 134 18.93 -1.45 11.79
C GLU A 134 19.83 -2.69 11.57
N GLY A 135 19.28 -3.76 10.99
CA GLY A 135 20.02 -4.96 10.59
C GLY A 135 20.91 -4.80 9.36
N GLY A 136 20.83 -3.66 8.66
CA GLY A 136 21.62 -3.34 7.46
C GLY A 136 20.98 -3.78 6.15
N ASP A 137 19.75 -4.29 6.16
CA ASP A 137 19.02 -4.68 4.95
C ASP A 137 18.36 -3.45 4.29
N PRO A 138 18.36 -3.33 2.96
CA PRO A 138 17.63 -2.27 2.28
C PRO A 138 16.12 -2.37 2.52
N GLN A 139 15.47 -1.28 2.89
CA GLN A 139 14.01 -1.24 2.96
C GLN A 139 13.43 -1.20 1.55
N THR A 140 12.63 -2.21 1.21
CA THR A 140 11.97 -2.31 -0.08
C THR A 140 10.47 -2.51 0.12
N PRO A 141 9.64 -2.29 -0.92
CA PRO A 141 8.21 -2.57 -0.82
C PRO A 141 7.88 -4.03 -0.45
N PHE A 142 8.84 -4.95 -0.54
CA PHE A 142 8.65 -6.38 -0.26
C PHE A 142 9.07 -6.79 1.16
N ILE A 143 9.42 -5.85 2.02
CA ILE A 143 9.95 -6.13 3.37
C ILE A 143 8.96 -6.90 4.27
N PHE A 144 7.67 -6.66 4.10
CA PHE A 144 6.57 -7.34 4.78
C PHE A 144 6.03 -8.56 4.02
N THR A 145 6.77 -9.12 3.05
CA THR A 145 6.30 -10.26 2.24
C THR A 145 7.02 -11.56 2.63
N PRO A 146 6.59 -12.75 2.17
CA PRO A 146 7.33 -13.98 2.41
C PRO A 146 8.79 -13.88 1.94
N GLY A 147 9.73 -14.08 2.87
CA GLY A 147 11.16 -13.94 2.61
C GLY A 147 11.71 -12.51 2.73
N GLY A 148 10.88 -11.52 3.04
CA GLY A 148 11.30 -10.19 3.47
C GLY A 148 11.85 -10.19 4.90
N ALA A 149 12.56 -9.11 5.28
CA ALA A 149 13.27 -9.02 6.55
C ALA A 149 12.35 -9.13 7.79
N VAL A 150 11.08 -8.72 7.66
CA VAL A 150 10.07 -8.79 8.74
C VAL A 150 9.15 -10.02 8.56
N GLY A 151 9.02 -10.53 7.34
CA GLY A 151 8.13 -11.63 7.00
C GLY A 151 6.69 -11.20 6.66
N PRO A 152 5.85 -12.14 6.20
CA PRO A 152 4.52 -11.84 5.68
C PRO A 152 3.56 -11.38 6.78
N LEU A 153 2.85 -10.27 6.53
CA LEU A 153 1.69 -9.88 7.32
C LEU A 153 0.41 -10.50 6.74
N ASN A 154 0.35 -10.68 5.42
CA ASN A 154 -0.75 -11.35 4.75
C ASN A 154 -0.79 -12.84 5.12
N PRO A 155 -1.97 -13.41 5.41
CA PRO A 155 -2.12 -14.84 5.61
C PRO A 155 -1.58 -15.63 4.41
N PRO A 156 -0.68 -16.60 4.60
CA PRO A 156 -0.06 -17.34 3.50
C PRO A 156 -1.00 -18.40 2.89
N ALA A 157 -2.09 -18.72 3.57
CA ALA A 157 -2.98 -19.85 3.30
C ALA A 157 -4.38 -19.58 3.86
N ASN A 158 -5.33 -20.44 3.51
CA ASN A 158 -6.66 -20.44 4.13
C ASN A 158 -6.58 -20.98 5.57
N ASP A 159 -7.40 -20.42 6.47
CA ASP A 159 -7.44 -20.82 7.88
C ASP A 159 -8.14 -22.17 8.12
N VAL A 160 -8.76 -22.75 7.07
CA VAL A 160 -9.52 -24.01 7.11
C VAL A 160 -8.97 -25.02 6.08
N GLY A 161 -9.04 -26.30 6.42
CA GLY A 161 -8.68 -27.40 5.51
C GLY A 161 -7.21 -27.80 5.57
N ASP A 162 -6.62 -28.09 4.41
CA ASP A 162 -5.17 -28.34 4.24
C ASP A 162 -4.37 -27.04 4.00
N GLY A 163 -5.01 -25.88 4.18
CA GLY A 163 -4.45 -24.56 3.92
C GLY A 163 -4.54 -24.12 2.45
N SER A 164 -5.01 -24.99 1.54
CA SER A 164 -5.21 -24.60 0.15
C SER A 164 -6.48 -23.76 -0.02
N PHE A 165 -6.43 -22.78 -0.92
CA PHE A 165 -7.65 -22.13 -1.40
C PHE A 165 -8.38 -23.08 -2.36
N PRO A 166 -9.72 -23.21 -2.27
CA PRO A 166 -10.49 -23.96 -3.26
C PRO A 166 -10.14 -23.51 -4.69
N ASP A 167 -10.06 -24.45 -5.61
CA ASP A 167 -9.79 -24.23 -7.04
C ASP A 167 -11.05 -23.87 -7.84
N GLU A 168 -12.21 -23.90 -7.19
CA GLU A 168 -13.51 -23.49 -7.73
C GLU A 168 -14.15 -22.35 -6.91
N PHE A 169 -14.92 -21.49 -7.59
CA PHE A 169 -15.63 -20.37 -6.98
C PHE A 169 -16.62 -20.88 -5.92
N PRO A 170 -16.66 -20.31 -4.69
CA PRO A 170 -16.19 -18.97 -4.30
C PRO A 170 -14.71 -18.83 -3.87
N PHE A 171 -13.83 -19.81 -4.12
CA PHE A 171 -12.38 -19.77 -3.81
C PHE A 171 -12.03 -19.51 -2.33
N LEU A 172 -13.03 -19.47 -1.45
CA LEU A 172 -12.94 -19.31 -0.01
C LEU A 172 -13.85 -20.36 0.65
N HIS A 173 -13.44 -20.83 1.82
CA HIS A 173 -14.28 -21.73 2.61
C HIS A 173 -15.49 -20.96 3.18
N PRO A 174 -16.60 -21.65 3.52
CA PRO A 174 -17.71 -21.04 4.23
C PRO A 174 -17.22 -20.31 5.50
N PRO A 175 -17.82 -19.17 5.86
CA PRO A 175 -17.47 -18.47 7.10
C PRO A 175 -17.68 -19.40 8.30
N HIS A 176 -16.83 -19.26 9.31
CA HIS A 176 -17.03 -19.92 10.59
C HIS A 176 -18.29 -19.36 11.28
N GLU A 177 -19.14 -20.24 11.80
CA GLU A 177 -20.17 -19.90 12.79
C GLU A 177 -19.62 -20.02 14.22
#